data_AF-A0A6P0S6P1-F1
#
_entry.id   AF-A0A6P0S6P1-F1
#
_cell.length_a   1.000
_cell.length_b   1.000
_cell.length_c   1.000
_cell.angle_alpha   90.00
_cell.angle_beta   90.00
_cell.angle_gamma   90.00
#
_symmetry.space_group_name_H-M   'P 1'
#
loop_
_entity.id
_entity.type
_entity.pdbx_description
1 polymer ?
#
loop_
_entity_poly.entity_id
_entity_poly.type
_entity_poly.pdbx_seq_one_letter_code
_entity_poly.pdbx_strand_id
1 'polypeptide(L)'
;MSWTNGQPFLTQKICRLIRDCSSPIPTDEEAQWVEDLVQAQVIDNWEVQDEPEHLRTIRDRILDSTQPTYKLLDVYRQILTQGQVTAVGTSEEKELLLSGLVVKEGGYIKVGNRIYELIFDLVWVESQI
;
A
#
# COMPACT_ATOMS: atom_id res chain seq x y z
N MET A 1 -2.57 8.78 11.47
CA MET A 1 -1.20 8.55 10.94
C MET A 1 -1.27 8.64 9.43
N SER A 2 -0.53 9.57 8.82
CA SER A 2 -0.54 9.81 7.36
C SER A 2 -0.08 8.58 6.55
N TRP A 3 0.77 7.73 7.12
CA TRP A 3 1.33 6.54 6.47
C TRP A 3 0.33 5.44 6.15
N THR A 4 -0.55 5.11 7.11
CA THR A 4 -1.42 3.92 7.04
C THR A 4 -2.87 4.27 6.75
N ASN A 5 -3.21 5.56 6.85
CA ASN A 5 -4.59 6.05 6.78
C ASN A 5 -5.55 5.29 7.73
N GLY A 6 -5.05 4.84 8.89
CA GLY A 6 -5.84 4.10 9.88
C GLY A 6 -6.01 2.60 9.60
N GLN A 7 -5.32 2.06 8.58
CA GLN A 7 -5.31 0.62 8.32
C GLN A 7 -4.75 -0.13 9.56
N PRO A 8 -5.52 -1.02 10.21
CA PRO A 8 -5.15 -1.54 11.54
C PRO A 8 -3.86 -2.36 11.56
N PHE A 9 -3.62 -3.19 10.54
CA PHE A 9 -2.45 -4.07 10.50
C PHE A 9 -1.14 -3.29 10.42
N LEU A 10 -1.00 -2.40 9.45
CA LEU A 10 0.14 -1.52 9.23
C LEU A 10 0.32 -0.57 10.41
N THR A 11 -0.78 -0.04 10.98
CA THR A 11 -0.69 0.81 12.16
C THR A 11 -0.07 0.05 13.33
N GLN A 12 -0.50 -1.20 13.57
CA GLN A 12 0.09 -2.05 14.59
C GLN A 12 1.52 -2.49 14.25
N LYS A 13 1.86 -2.69 12.97
CA LYS A 13 3.22 -3.03 12.52
C LYS A 13 4.18 -1.87 12.79
N ILE A 14 3.84 -0.65 12.38
CA ILE A 14 4.64 0.56 12.63
C ILE A 14 4.79 0.81 14.13
N CYS A 15 3.71 0.75 14.91
CA CYS A 15 3.80 0.94 16.37
C CYS A 15 4.74 -0.09 17.03
N ARG A 16 4.76 -1.35 16.55
CA ARG A 16 5.70 -2.36 17.03
C ARG A 16 7.14 -2.02 16.64
N LEU A 17 7.39 -1.66 15.38
CA LEU A 17 8.72 -1.24 14.91
C LEU A 17 9.28 -0.06 15.72
N ILE A 18 8.44 0.94 16.01
CA ILE A 18 8.82 2.10 16.82
C ILE A 18 9.22 1.66 18.24
N ARG A 19 8.40 0.81 18.87
CA ARG A 19 8.64 0.32 20.24
C ARG A 19 9.89 -0.55 20.34
N ASP A 20 10.15 -1.37 19.33
CA ASP A 20 11.25 -2.33 19.33
C ASP A 20 12.58 -1.66 18.91
N CYS A 21 12.54 -0.42 18.44
CA CYS A 21 13.73 0.37 18.15
C CYS A 21 14.42 0.80 19.45
N SER A 22 15.72 0.48 19.56
CA SER A 22 16.52 0.77 20.75
C SER A 22 17.13 2.17 20.75
N SER A 23 17.10 2.88 19.62
CA SER A 23 17.61 4.25 19.52
C SER A 23 16.61 5.23 20.11
N PRO A 24 17.09 6.27 20.82
CA PRO A 24 16.22 7.34 21.28
C PRO A 24 15.64 8.08 20.08
N ILE A 25 14.34 8.39 20.14
CA ILE A 25 13.69 9.25 19.15
C ILE A 25 14.26 10.66 19.31
N PRO A 26 14.89 11.24 18.28
CA PRO A 26 15.42 12.60 18.37
C PRO A 26 14.28 13.61 18.52
N THR A 27 14.46 14.58 19.42
CA THR A 27 13.51 15.68 19.60
C THR A 27 13.52 16.59 18.38
N ASP A 28 12.34 17.02 17.93
CA ASP A 28 12.12 17.87 16.75
C ASP A 28 12.44 17.21 15.38
N GLU A 29 12.82 15.93 15.36
CA GLU A 29 13.04 15.13 14.13
C GLU A 29 12.18 13.86 14.09
N GLU A 30 11.14 13.75 14.93
CA GLU A 30 10.31 12.54 15.07
C GLU A 30 9.69 12.12 13.73
N ALA A 31 9.26 13.10 12.92
CA ALA A 31 8.66 12.85 11.62
C ALA A 31 9.65 12.21 10.65
N GLN A 32 10.87 12.74 10.57
CA GLN A 32 11.92 12.20 9.69
C GLN A 32 12.38 10.83 10.19
N TRP A 33 12.52 10.66 11.50
CA TRP A 33 12.89 9.38 12.10
C TRP A 33 11.86 8.29 11.79
N VAL A 34 10.55 8.60 11.86
CA VAL A 34 9.49 7.66 11.45
C VAL A 34 9.53 7.40 9.94
N GLU A 35 9.80 8.41 9.12
CA GLU A 35 9.94 8.27 7.67
C GLU A 35 11.06 7.28 7.32
N ASP A 36 12.25 7.46 7.90
CA ASP A 36 13.41 6.59 7.69
C ASP A 36 13.15 5.16 8.19
N LEU A 37 12.48 5.03 9.33
CA LEU A 37 12.11 3.72 9.88
C LEU A 37 11.14 2.99 8.94
N VAL A 38 10.08 3.66 8.46
CA VAL A 38 9.11 3.06 7.55
C VAL A 38 9.77 2.72 6.21
N GLN A 39 10.61 3.60 5.69
CA GLN A 39 11.35 3.34 4.45
C GLN A 39 12.20 2.07 4.59
N ALA A 40 13.06 2.01 5.61
CA ALA A 40 14.01 0.92 5.76
C ALA A 40 13.37 -0.42 6.16
N GLN A 41 12.30 -0.41 6.96
CA GLN A 41 11.73 -1.62 7.58
C GLN A 41 10.42 -2.10 6.94
N VAL A 42 9.80 -1.29 6.07
CA VAL A 42 8.49 -1.63 5.46
C VAL A 42 8.52 -1.53 3.95
N ILE A 43 9.19 -0.52 3.38
CA ILE A 43 9.14 -0.23 1.94
C ILE A 43 10.32 -0.88 1.20
N ASP A 44 11.55 -0.68 1.70
CA ASP A 44 12.75 -1.25 1.10
C ASP A 44 12.70 -2.77 1.21
N ASN A 45 12.96 -3.50 0.11
CA ASN A 45 12.91 -4.96 0.09
C ASN A 45 11.64 -5.55 0.75
N TRP A 46 10.50 -4.87 0.60
CA TRP A 46 9.27 -5.18 1.32
C TRP A 46 8.85 -6.64 1.21
N GLU A 47 9.08 -7.29 0.06
CA GLU A 47 8.72 -8.70 -0.17
C GLU A 47 9.38 -9.65 0.84
N VAL A 48 10.61 -9.34 1.25
CA VAL A 48 11.38 -10.12 2.23
C VAL A 48 11.03 -9.72 3.66
N GLN A 49 10.66 -8.46 3.89
CA GLN A 49 10.36 -7.91 5.21
C GLN A 49 8.87 -8.02 5.61
N ASP A 50 8.02 -8.56 4.74
CA ASP A 50 6.59 -8.68 4.96
C ASP A 50 6.22 -9.85 5.88
N GLU A 51 6.66 -9.76 7.14
CA GLU A 51 6.35 -10.71 8.20
C GLU A 51 5.70 -9.98 9.41
N PRO A 52 4.51 -10.43 9.88
CA PRO A 52 3.62 -11.37 9.19
C PRO A 52 3.16 -10.82 7.82
N GLU A 53 2.70 -11.72 6.95
CA GLU A 53 2.28 -11.38 5.59
C GLU A 53 1.09 -10.42 5.56
N HIS A 54 1.17 -9.43 4.67
CA HIS A 54 0.10 -8.49 4.37
C HIS A 54 0.27 -7.91 2.97
N LEU A 55 1.44 -7.36 2.66
CA LEU A 55 1.75 -6.81 1.35
C LEU A 55 1.85 -7.92 0.30
N ARG A 56 2.46 -9.07 0.63
CA ARG A 56 2.54 -10.23 -0.27
C ARG A 56 1.15 -10.78 -0.55
N THR A 57 0.29 -10.82 0.46
CA THR A 57 -1.12 -11.21 0.27
C THR A 57 -1.87 -10.27 -0.68
N ILE A 58 -1.62 -8.96 -0.61
CA ILE A 58 -2.20 -7.99 -1.56
C ILE A 58 -1.68 -8.25 -2.97
N ARG A 59 -0.35 -8.39 -3.13
CA ARG A 59 0.31 -8.68 -4.41
C ARG A 59 -0.27 -9.93 -5.05
N ASP A 60 -0.22 -11.05 -4.33
CA ASP A 60 -0.63 -12.36 -4.83
C ASP A 60 -2.11 -12.34 -5.20
N ARG A 61 -2.96 -11.64 -4.44
CA ARG A 61 -4.36 -11.47 -4.79
C ARG A 61 -4.59 -10.70 -6.10
N ILE A 62 -3.75 -9.73 -6.42
CA ILE A 62 -3.85 -8.96 -7.68
C ILE A 62 -3.34 -9.82 -8.85
N LEU A 63 -2.25 -10.53 -8.65
CA LEU A 63 -1.61 -11.34 -9.69
C LEU A 63 -2.39 -12.62 -9.99
N ASP A 64 -2.97 -13.27 -8.98
CA ASP A 64 -3.70 -14.53 -9.06
C ASP A 64 -5.23 -14.36 -9.01
N SER A 65 -5.72 -13.16 -9.31
CA SER A 65 -7.16 -12.87 -9.26
C SER A 65 -7.95 -13.60 -10.36
N THR A 66 -9.28 -13.67 -10.18
CA THR A 66 -10.20 -14.20 -11.20
C THR A 66 -10.29 -13.30 -12.45
N GLN A 67 -10.02 -12.00 -12.30
CA GLN A 67 -9.90 -11.06 -13.42
C GLN A 67 -8.51 -11.11 -14.04
N PRO A 68 -8.38 -10.91 -15.36
CA PRO A 68 -7.07 -10.85 -16.01
C PRO A 68 -6.17 -9.77 -15.39
N THR A 69 -4.97 -10.16 -14.97
CA THR A 69 -4.02 -9.30 -14.24
C THR A 69 -3.76 -7.97 -14.95
N TYR A 70 -3.57 -7.99 -16.28
CA TYR A 70 -3.33 -6.76 -17.06
C TYR A 70 -4.48 -5.74 -16.94
N LYS A 71 -5.74 -6.19 -16.85
CA LYS A 71 -6.89 -5.28 -16.69
C LYS A 71 -6.93 -4.65 -15.30
N LEU A 72 -6.62 -5.42 -14.27
CA LEU A 72 -6.50 -4.91 -12.91
C LEU A 72 -5.40 -3.86 -12.82
N LEU A 73 -4.23 -4.18 -13.39
CA LEU A 73 -3.08 -3.29 -13.43
C LEU A 73 -3.36 -2.04 -14.26
N ASP A 74 -4.12 -2.13 -15.35
CA ASP A 74 -4.54 -0.96 -16.14
C ASP A 74 -5.43 0.00 -15.34
N VAL A 75 -6.41 -0.52 -14.59
CA VAL A 75 -7.27 0.29 -13.71
C VAL A 75 -6.44 0.89 -12.57
N TYR A 76 -5.58 0.09 -11.95
CA TYR A 76 -4.73 0.56 -10.87
C TYR A 76 -3.73 1.63 -11.33
N ARG A 77 -3.14 1.49 -12.53
CA ARG A 77 -2.29 2.52 -13.17
C ARG A 77 -3.02 3.84 -13.35
N GLN A 78 -4.31 3.80 -13.72
CA GLN A 78 -5.13 5.01 -13.83
C GLN A 78 -5.33 5.69 -12.46
N ILE A 79 -5.56 4.91 -11.41
CA ILE A 79 -5.68 5.41 -10.04
C ILE A 79 -4.38 6.08 -9.60
N LEU A 80 -3.22 5.45 -9.82
CA LEU A 80 -1.92 6.02 -9.50
C LEU A 80 -1.65 7.33 -10.26
N THR A 81 -2.01 7.39 -11.55
CA THR A 81 -1.74 8.57 -12.39
C THR A 81 -2.66 9.75 -12.07
N GLN A 82 -3.93 9.47 -11.75
CA GLN A 82 -4.94 10.51 -11.52
C GLN A 82 -5.13 10.83 -10.02
N GLY A 83 -4.50 10.07 -9.14
CA GLY A 83 -4.69 10.08 -7.68
C GLY A 83 -6.01 9.44 -7.24
N GLN A 84 -7.08 9.58 -8.03
CA GLN A 84 -8.37 8.92 -7.81
C GLN A 84 -9.15 8.80 -9.13
N VAL A 85 -10.02 7.79 -9.21
CA VAL A 85 -10.95 7.59 -10.35
C VAL A 85 -12.38 7.50 -9.86
N THR A 86 -13.35 7.82 -10.72
CA THR A 86 -14.77 7.68 -10.35
C THR A 86 -15.11 6.20 -10.20
N ALA A 87 -15.75 5.83 -9.09
CA ALA A 87 -16.12 4.44 -8.83
C ALA A 87 -17.33 4.03 -9.69
N VAL A 88 -17.11 3.30 -10.79
CA VAL A 88 -18.18 2.87 -11.71
C VAL A 88 -18.69 1.44 -11.46
N GLY A 89 -18.04 0.70 -10.56
CA GLY A 89 -18.47 -0.62 -10.08
C GLY A 89 -18.09 -1.79 -10.99
N THR A 90 -17.01 -1.66 -11.77
CA THR A 90 -16.53 -2.76 -12.63
C THR A 90 -16.04 -3.96 -11.80
N SER A 91 -15.84 -5.11 -12.45
CA SER A 91 -15.31 -6.29 -11.79
C SER A 91 -13.87 -6.08 -11.32
N GLU A 92 -13.07 -5.34 -12.10
CA GLU A 92 -11.70 -4.98 -11.78
C GLU A 92 -11.62 -4.08 -10.54
N GLU A 93 -12.49 -3.06 -10.46
CA GLU A 93 -12.58 -2.20 -9.27
C GLU A 93 -12.96 -3.00 -8.02
N LYS A 94 -13.88 -3.96 -8.16
CA LYS A 94 -14.28 -4.82 -7.03
C LYS A 94 -13.11 -5.67 -6.54
N GLU A 95 -12.33 -6.27 -7.44
CA GLU A 95 -11.16 -7.05 -7.02
C GLU A 95 -10.08 -6.19 -6.35
N LEU A 96 -9.82 -4.99 -6.88
CA LEU A 96 -8.89 -4.04 -6.25
C LEU A 96 -9.39 -3.60 -4.85
N LEU A 97 -10.70 -3.39 -4.67
CA LEU A 97 -11.28 -3.07 -3.36
C LEU A 97 -11.17 -4.27 -2.40
N LEU A 98 -11.40 -5.49 -2.90
CA LEU A 98 -11.32 -6.71 -2.10
C LEU A 98 -9.88 -7.08 -1.71
N SER A 99 -8.88 -6.64 -2.48
CA SER A 99 -7.48 -6.74 -2.05
C SER A 99 -7.13 -5.76 -0.94
N GLY A 100 -7.94 -4.72 -0.75
CA GLY A 100 -7.66 -3.66 0.22
C GLY A 100 -6.53 -2.74 -0.22
N LEU A 101 -6.02 -2.87 -1.45
CA LEU A 101 -5.03 -1.96 -2.04
C LEU A 101 -5.62 -0.56 -2.23
N VAL A 102 -6.87 -0.51 -2.65
CA VAL A 102 -7.62 0.73 -2.87
C VAL A 102 -8.82 0.81 -1.96
N VAL A 103 -9.31 2.03 -1.74
CA VAL A 103 -10.49 2.32 -0.92
C VAL A 103 -11.47 3.14 -1.73
N LYS A 104 -12.77 2.98 -1.44
CA LYS A 104 -13.83 3.80 -2.00
C LYS A 104 -14.20 4.91 -1.01
N GLU A 105 -14.06 6.17 -1.43
CA GLU A 105 -14.39 7.34 -0.62
C GLU A 105 -15.03 8.42 -1.49
N GLY A 106 -16.15 8.99 -1.04
CA GLY A 106 -16.80 10.11 -1.74
C GLY A 106 -17.26 9.81 -3.17
N GLY A 107 -17.48 8.54 -3.53
CA GLY A 107 -17.82 8.13 -4.91
C GLY A 107 -16.62 7.88 -5.81
N TYR A 108 -15.39 8.01 -5.29
CA TYR A 108 -14.14 7.75 -5.99
C TYR A 108 -13.44 6.51 -5.42
N ILE A 109 -12.51 5.96 -6.20
CA ILE A 109 -11.55 4.94 -5.77
C ILE A 109 -10.16 5.56 -5.81
N LYS A 110 -9.40 5.37 -4.73
CA LYS A 110 -8.02 5.84 -4.57
C LYS A 110 -7.19 4.82 -3.81
N VAL A 111 -5.86 4.94 -3.85
CA VAL A 111 -4.98 4.04 -3.10
C VAL A 111 -5.26 4.18 -1.59
N GLY A 112 -5.24 3.06 -0.88
CA GLY A 112 -5.71 3.00 0.51
C GLY A 112 -4.84 3.79 1.49
N ASN A 113 -3.53 3.85 1.25
CA ASN A 113 -2.57 4.59 2.05
C ASN A 113 -1.23 4.79 1.33
N ARG A 114 -0.36 5.64 1.91
CA ARG A 114 0.94 6.01 1.36
C ARG A 114 1.92 4.84 1.23
N ILE A 115 1.90 3.87 2.16
CA ILE A 115 2.77 2.68 2.07
C ILE A 115 2.44 1.89 0.81
N TYR A 116 1.16 1.71 0.51
CA TYR A 116 0.74 1.02 -0.70
C TYR A 116 1.12 1.78 -1.97
N GLU A 117 1.00 3.11 -1.99
CA GLU A 117 1.41 3.94 -3.13
C GLU A 117 2.90 3.82 -3.45
N LEU A 118 3.75 3.69 -2.41
CA LEU A 118 5.20 3.59 -2.56
C LEU A 118 5.67 2.18 -2.92
N ILE A 119 4.91 1.15 -2.55
CA ILE A 119 5.26 -0.25 -2.78
C ILE A 119 4.70 -0.74 -4.12
N PHE A 120 3.42 -0.49 -4.35
CA PHE A 120 2.72 -0.83 -5.57
C PHE A 120 2.67 0.43 -6.45
N ASP A 121 3.85 0.95 -6.79
CA ASP A 121 3.99 2.16 -7.59
C ASP A 121 3.92 1.85 -9.10
N LEU A 122 4.15 2.88 -9.94
CA LEU A 122 4.16 2.69 -11.39
C LEU A 122 5.28 1.74 -11.86
N VAL A 123 6.44 1.75 -11.19
CA VAL A 123 7.57 0.86 -11.52
C VAL A 123 7.18 -0.58 -11.24
N TRP A 124 6.56 -0.84 -10.09
CA TRP A 124 6.02 -2.15 -9.75
C TRP A 124 4.98 -2.59 -10.79
N VAL A 125 4.02 -1.73 -11.15
CA VAL A 125 3.00 -2.07 -12.17
C VAL A 125 3.63 -2.44 -13.50
N GLU A 126 4.61 -1.67 -13.98
CA GLU A 126 5.30 -1.94 -15.24
C GLU A 126 6.12 -3.23 -15.21
N SER A 127 6.64 -3.64 -14.04
CA SER A 127 7.39 -4.89 -13.89
C SER A 127 6.53 -6.16 -13.97
N GLN A 128 5.19 -6.03 -13.92
CA GLN A 128 4.24 -7.14 -13.96
C GLN A 128 3.58 -7.35 -15.34
N ILE A 129 3.89 -6.49 -16.33
CA ILE A 129 3.35 -6.54 -17.70
C ILE A 129 4.35 -7.24 -18.63
#